data_AF-A0A178WJJ2-F1
#
_entry.id   AF-A0A178WJJ2-F1
#
_cell.length_a   1.000
_cell.length_b   1.000
_cell.length_c   1.000
_cell.angle_alpha   90.00
_cell.angle_beta   90.00
_cell.angle_gamma   90.00
#
_symmetry.space_group_name_H-M   'P 1'
#
loop_
_entity.id
_entity.type
_entity.pdbx_description
1 polymer ?
#
loop_
_entity_poly.entity_id
_entity_poly.type
_entity_poly.pdbx_seq_one_letter_code
_entity_poly.pdbx_strand_id
1 'polypeptide(L)'
;MTTFNYYLAEHPTIVNFRWSPTQSYASTWSFLFTAVSSYIIAAVTLHLLLLITLSLSNRRRGFSLGPIPALHSLTISIISAVIFVGILLSAAAEIRDTRWLWRRTRTTALQWFLCFPVGTRASGRVFFWSYAFYLSRFLHLFRTFFSVIRRRKLSFFQLINQSSLLCISFLWLEYSQSFQV
;
A
#
# COMPACT_ATOMS: atom_id res chain seq x y z
N MET A 1 17.71 -1.41 -22.02
CA MET A 1 17.43 -1.42 -20.56
C MET A 1 17.68 -0.03 -19.94
N THR A 2 17.23 1.06 -20.57
CA THR A 2 17.55 2.44 -20.15
C THR A 2 16.30 3.23 -19.80
N THR A 3 15.20 3.06 -20.54
CA THR A 3 13.93 3.77 -20.30
C THR A 3 13.18 3.29 -19.05
N PHE A 4 13.08 1.97 -18.81
CA PHE A 4 12.39 1.44 -17.64
C PHE A 4 13.06 1.82 -16.31
N ASN A 5 14.39 1.74 -16.24
CA ASN A 5 15.14 2.17 -15.05
C ASN A 5 14.99 3.68 -14.83
N TYR A 6 14.98 4.47 -15.91
CA TYR A 6 14.76 5.90 -15.81
C TYR A 6 13.39 6.24 -15.20
N TYR A 7 12.30 5.67 -15.72
CA TYR A 7 10.95 5.94 -15.20
C TYR A 7 10.70 5.39 -13.79
N LEU A 8 11.34 4.28 -13.40
CA LEU A 8 11.06 3.60 -12.13
C LEU A 8 12.03 3.98 -11.00
N ALA A 9 13.23 4.47 -11.31
CA ALA A 9 14.26 4.74 -10.31
C ALA A 9 14.87 6.15 -10.41
N GLU A 10 14.99 6.73 -11.61
CA GLU A 10 15.74 7.97 -11.82
C GLU A 10 14.87 9.19 -12.11
N HIS A 11 13.55 9.00 -12.29
CA HIS A 11 12.63 10.09 -12.57
C HIS A 11 12.68 11.12 -11.43
N PRO A 12 12.73 12.43 -11.72
CA PRO A 12 12.99 13.46 -10.71
C PRO A 12 11.93 13.53 -9.60
N THR A 13 10.70 13.07 -9.88
CA THR A 13 9.63 12.94 -8.87
C THR A 13 9.86 11.80 -7.89
N ILE A 14 10.61 10.77 -8.28
CA ILE A 14 10.96 9.59 -7.46
C ILE A 14 12.19 9.90 -6.61
N VAL A 15 13.21 10.53 -7.21
CA VAL A 15 14.47 10.87 -6.52
C VAL A 15 14.26 11.97 -5.49
N ASN A 16 13.48 13.01 -5.81
CA ASN A 16 13.20 14.12 -4.89
C ASN A 16 11.95 13.88 -4.02
N PHE A 17 11.42 12.66 -4.00
CA PHE A 17 10.27 12.34 -3.16
C PHE A 17 10.62 12.54 -1.68
N ARG A 18 9.76 13.26 -0.98
CA ARG A 18 9.85 13.49 0.45
C ARG A 18 8.48 13.24 1.06
N TRP A 19 8.42 12.32 2.02
CA TRP A 19 7.23 12.15 2.83
C TRP A 19 7.06 13.40 3.70
N SER A 20 5.96 14.13 3.46
CA SER A 20 5.63 15.33 4.21
C SER A 20 4.12 15.50 4.29
N PRO A 21 3.56 15.78 5.47
CA PRO A 21 2.14 16.11 5.62
C PRO A 21 1.64 17.25 4.72
N THR A 22 2.54 18.14 4.29
CA THR A 22 2.23 19.30 3.45
C THR A 22 2.34 19.06 1.95
N GLN A 23 3.04 17.99 1.53
CA GLN A 23 3.41 17.79 0.12
C GLN A 23 2.90 16.45 -0.44
N SER A 24 2.72 15.43 0.41
CA SER A 24 2.15 14.14 0.02
C SER A 24 0.68 14.03 0.41
N TYR A 25 -0.18 13.76 -0.58
CA TYR A 25 -1.58 13.41 -0.34
C TYR A 25 -1.67 12.16 0.55
N ALA A 26 -2.67 12.12 1.44
CA ALA A 26 -2.92 11.03 2.40
C ALA A 26 -1.83 10.82 3.47
N SER A 27 -0.97 11.82 3.72
CA SER A 27 0.11 11.76 4.71
C SER A 27 -0.31 12.19 6.13
N THR A 28 -1.54 12.65 6.34
CA THR A 28 -1.98 13.14 7.66
C THR A 28 -2.63 12.05 8.50
N TRP A 29 -2.38 12.08 9.80
CA TRP A 29 -3.03 11.20 10.78
C TRP A 29 -4.56 11.29 10.74
N SER A 30 -5.09 12.51 10.61
CA SER A 30 -6.54 12.72 10.45
C SER A 30 -7.08 11.99 9.22
N PHE A 31 -6.39 12.06 8.08
CA PHE A 31 -6.81 11.35 6.88
C PHE A 31 -6.82 9.83 7.10
N LEU A 32 -5.80 9.26 7.75
CA LEU A 32 -5.77 7.83 8.04
C LEU A 32 -6.97 7.39 8.89
N PHE A 33 -7.24 8.07 10.01
CA PHE A 33 -8.36 7.74 10.89
C PHE A 33 -9.70 7.90 10.18
N THR A 34 -9.88 8.97 9.40
CA THR A 34 -11.08 9.19 8.61
C THR A 34 -11.25 8.11 7.53
N ALA A 35 -10.17 7.71 6.85
CA ALA A 35 -10.22 6.66 5.84
C ALA A 35 -10.56 5.29 6.44
N VAL A 36 -9.94 4.92 7.56
CA VAL A 36 -10.24 3.65 8.26
C VAL A 36 -11.67 3.64 8.79
N SER A 37 -12.11 4.74 9.41
CA SER A 37 -13.47 4.86 9.95
C SER A 37 -14.51 4.80 8.84
N SER A 38 -14.32 5.59 7.78
CA SER A 38 -15.24 5.59 6.62
C SER A 38 -15.28 4.22 5.93
N TYR A 39 -14.14 3.53 5.83
CA TYR A 39 -14.08 2.16 5.31
C TYR A 39 -14.91 1.17 6.13
N ILE A 40 -14.75 1.17 7.46
CA ILE A 40 -15.50 0.28 8.35
C ILE A 40 -17.00 0.60 8.29
N ILE A 41 -17.36 1.88 8.38
CA ILE A 41 -18.75 2.34 8.29
C ILE A 41 -19.35 1.89 6.96
N ALA A 42 -18.68 2.14 5.83
CA ALA A 42 -19.17 1.76 4.51
C ALA A 42 -19.33 0.23 4.35
N ALA A 43 -18.40 -0.56 4.89
CA ALA A 43 -18.49 -2.01 4.82
C ALA A 43 -19.65 -2.57 5.66
N VAL A 44 -19.86 -2.01 6.86
CA VAL A 44 -20.98 -2.38 7.75
C VAL A 44 -22.30 -1.93 7.17
N THR A 45 -22.42 -0.68 6.71
CA THR A 45 -23.66 -0.16 6.11
C THR A 45 -24.04 -0.94 4.86
N LEU A 46 -23.08 -1.27 4.00
CA LEU A 46 -23.32 -2.12 2.83
C LEU A 46 -23.81 -3.51 3.24
N HIS A 47 -23.19 -4.11 4.27
CA HIS A 47 -23.63 -5.42 4.75
C HIS A 47 -25.06 -5.37 5.32
N LEU A 48 -25.39 -4.36 6.11
CA LEU A 48 -26.72 -4.16 6.67
C LEU A 48 -27.76 -3.88 5.59
N LEU A 49 -27.46 -3.01 4.61
CA LEU A 49 -28.34 -2.76 3.47
C LEU A 49 -28.63 -4.04 2.68
N LEU A 50 -27.61 -4.86 2.42
CA LEU A 50 -27.80 -6.14 1.76
C LEU A 50 -28.66 -7.09 2.60
N LEU A 51 -28.48 -7.14 3.93
CA LEU A 51 -29.32 -7.96 4.79
C LEU A 51 -30.78 -7.49 4.80
N ILE A 52 -31.03 -6.19 4.94
CA ILE A 52 -32.37 -5.58 4.99
C ILE A 52 -33.11 -5.77 3.67
N THR A 53 -32.51 -5.36 2.56
CA THR A 53 -33.12 -5.47 1.22
C THR A 53 -33.46 -6.92 0.85
N LEU A 54 -32.65 -7.87 1.30
CA LEU A 54 -32.91 -9.29 1.03
C LEU A 54 -33.95 -9.91 1.96
N SER A 55 -33.99 -9.47 3.24
CA SER A 55 -35.07 -9.84 4.15
C SER A 55 -36.43 -9.42 3.60
N LEU A 56 -36.49 -8.26 2.94
CA LEU A 56 -37.68 -7.76 2.25
C LEU A 56 -37.98 -8.53 0.94
N SER A 57 -36.95 -8.90 0.17
CA SER A 57 -37.13 -9.45 -1.18
C SER A 57 -37.30 -10.99 -1.26
N ASN A 58 -37.15 -11.73 -0.15
CA ASN A 58 -37.13 -13.21 -0.10
C ASN A 58 -36.22 -13.86 -1.19
N ARG A 59 -35.24 -13.12 -1.72
CA ARG A 59 -34.35 -13.56 -2.80
C ARG A 59 -33.04 -14.09 -2.25
N ARG A 60 -32.90 -15.42 -2.22
CA ARG A 60 -31.68 -16.10 -1.72
C ARG A 60 -30.47 -16.09 -2.68
N ARG A 61 -30.54 -15.45 -3.86
CA ARG A 61 -29.46 -15.51 -4.88
C ARG A 61 -28.44 -14.37 -4.80
N GLY A 62 -27.17 -14.70 -4.53
CA GLY A 62 -26.02 -13.78 -4.55
C GLY A 62 -25.95 -12.92 -5.81
N PHE A 63 -25.47 -11.68 -5.67
CA PHE A 63 -25.31 -10.78 -6.82
C PHE A 63 -24.09 -11.24 -7.63
N SER A 64 -24.31 -11.58 -8.90
CA SER A 64 -23.21 -11.93 -9.80
C SER A 64 -22.49 -10.65 -10.23
N LEU A 65 -21.32 -10.40 -9.66
CA LEU A 65 -20.47 -9.26 -9.99
C LEU A 65 -19.75 -9.39 -11.36
N GLY A 66 -20.12 -10.38 -12.18
CA GLY A 66 -19.51 -10.60 -13.48
C GLY A 66 -17.97 -10.70 -13.44
N PRO A 67 -17.25 -10.21 -14.47
CA PRO A 67 -15.79 -10.26 -14.53
C PRO A 67 -15.09 -9.16 -13.70
N ILE A 68 -15.85 -8.28 -13.02
CA ILE A 68 -15.30 -7.13 -12.29
C ILE A 68 -14.26 -7.55 -11.23
N PRO A 69 -14.49 -8.58 -10.40
CA PRO A 69 -13.50 -9.01 -9.42
C PRO A 69 -12.24 -9.60 -10.06
N ALA A 70 -12.34 -10.18 -11.25
CA ALA A 70 -11.19 -10.73 -11.98
C ALA A 70 -10.32 -9.61 -12.55
N LEU A 71 -10.94 -8.60 -13.16
CA LEU A 71 -10.25 -7.40 -13.64
C LEU A 71 -9.55 -6.67 -12.49
N HIS A 72 -10.23 -6.48 -11.36
CA HIS A 72 -9.64 -5.87 -10.17
C HIS A 72 -8.41 -6.66 -9.68
N SER A 73 -8.52 -7.99 -9.60
CA SER A 73 -7.38 -8.83 -9.18
C SER A 73 -6.20 -8.72 -10.14
N LEU A 74 -6.44 -8.60 -11.44
CA LEU A 74 -5.40 -8.42 -12.44
C LEU A 74 -4.72 -7.05 -12.28
N THR A 75 -5.50 -5.98 -12.11
CA THR A 75 -4.97 -4.63 -11.87
C THR A 75 -4.09 -4.60 -10.61
N ILE A 76 -4.56 -5.20 -9.52
CA ILE A 76 -3.79 -5.30 -8.27
C ILE A 76 -2.49 -6.09 -8.47
N SER A 77 -2.52 -7.17 -9.26
CA SER A 77 -1.34 -7.97 -9.58
C SER A 77 -0.31 -7.16 -10.35
N ILE A 78 -0.74 -6.38 -11.36
CA ILE A 78 0.14 -5.52 -12.14
C ILE A 78 0.75 -4.43 -11.25
N ILE A 79 -0.06 -3.75 -10.44
CA ILE A 79 0.42 -2.72 -9.52
C ILE A 79 1.45 -3.31 -8.53
N SER A 80 1.17 -4.49 -7.99
CA SER A 80 2.09 -5.19 -7.08
C SER A 80 3.41 -5.56 -7.75
N ALA A 81 3.36 -6.04 -9.00
CA ALA A 81 4.56 -6.34 -9.78
C ALA A 81 5.40 -5.09 -10.06
N VAL A 82 4.75 -3.98 -10.41
CA VAL A 82 5.43 -2.69 -10.66
C VAL A 82 6.09 -2.18 -9.38
N ILE A 83 5.39 -2.23 -8.24
CA ILE A 83 5.95 -1.85 -6.94
C ILE A 83 7.15 -2.73 -6.58
N PHE A 84 7.02 -4.04 -6.74
CA PHE A 84 8.11 -4.98 -6.45
C PHE A 84 9.35 -4.71 -7.29
N VAL A 85 9.18 -4.52 -8.61
CA VAL A 85 10.29 -4.16 -9.51
C VAL A 85 10.88 -2.80 -9.12
N GLY A 86 10.03 -1.83 -8.79
CA GLY A 86 10.44 -0.50 -8.34
C GLY A 86 11.30 -0.52 -7.08
N ILE A 87 10.90 -1.30 -6.07
CA ILE A 87 11.67 -1.52 -4.84
C ILE A 87 13.00 -2.21 -5.16
N LEU A 88 12.99 -3.27 -5.97
CA LEU A 88 14.22 -3.98 -6.36
C LEU A 88 15.21 -3.07 -7.07
N LEU A 89 14.76 -2.27 -8.03
CA LEU A 89 15.60 -1.32 -8.75
C LEU A 89 16.11 -0.21 -7.84
N SER A 90 15.25 0.31 -6.95
CA SER A 90 15.64 1.33 -5.97
C SER A 90 16.68 0.81 -4.98
N ALA A 91 16.50 -0.42 -4.49
CA ALA A 91 17.48 -1.09 -3.63
C ALA A 91 18.80 -1.33 -4.36
N ALA A 92 18.75 -1.82 -5.61
CA ALA A 92 19.95 -2.03 -6.43
C ALA A 92 20.71 -0.73 -6.72
N ALA A 93 19.99 0.36 -7.01
CA ALA A 93 20.58 1.68 -7.23
C ALA A 93 21.21 2.24 -5.95
N GLU A 94 20.52 2.12 -4.81
CA GLU A 94 21.02 2.58 -3.52
C GLU A 94 22.27 1.79 -3.08
N ILE A 95 22.30 0.47 -3.31
CA ILE A 95 23.49 -0.38 -3.07
C ILE A 95 24.67 0.06 -3.94
N ARG A 96 24.42 0.46 -5.18
CA ARG A 96 25.46 0.90 -6.11
C ARG A 96 26.05 2.25 -5.68
N ASP A 97 25.21 3.19 -5.28
CA ASP A 97 25.59 4.55 -4.90
C ASP A 97 26.28 4.59 -3.52
N THR A 98 25.81 3.79 -2.56
CA THR A 98 26.41 3.70 -1.20
C THR A 98 27.60 2.74 -1.10
N ARG A 99 27.96 2.04 -2.20
CA ARG A 99 29.10 1.11 -2.27
C ARG A 99 30.43 1.77 -1.87
N TRP A 100 30.60 3.06 -2.15
CA TRP A 100 31.81 3.80 -1.79
C TRP A 100 31.88 4.11 -0.29
N LEU A 101 30.75 4.39 0.36
CA LEU A 101 30.63 4.56 1.82
C LEU A 101 30.88 3.22 2.54
N TRP A 102 30.38 2.12 1.97
CA TRP A 102 30.58 0.75 2.45
C TRP A 102 32.04 0.36 2.63
N ARG A 103 32.88 0.79 1.69
CA ARG A 103 34.30 0.46 1.71
C ARG A 103 35.01 1.00 2.95
N ARG A 104 34.43 2.01 3.61
CA ARG A 104 34.98 2.70 4.78
C ARG A 104 34.41 2.20 6.11
N THR A 105 33.14 1.78 6.14
CA THR A 105 32.47 1.25 7.33
C THR A 105 32.11 -0.22 7.09
N ARG A 106 32.74 -1.13 7.84
CA ARG A 106 32.63 -2.59 7.75
C ARG A 106 31.25 -3.16 8.16
N THR A 107 30.16 -2.43 7.92
CA THR A 107 28.78 -2.94 8.06
C THR A 107 28.50 -3.95 6.93
N THR A 108 27.35 -4.66 6.83
CA THR A 108 26.91 -5.37 5.58
C THR A 108 25.69 -4.74 4.91
N ALA A 109 25.54 -4.83 3.57
CA ALA A 109 24.52 -4.14 2.76
C ALA A 109 23.13 -4.12 3.42
N LEU A 110 22.76 -5.28 3.93
CA LEU A 110 21.50 -5.55 4.59
C LEU A 110 21.36 -4.82 5.93
N GLN A 111 22.45 -4.63 6.69
CA GLN A 111 22.42 -3.96 7.99
C GLN A 111 22.11 -2.47 7.87
N TRP A 112 22.45 -1.82 6.75
CA TRP A 112 22.09 -0.41 6.50
C TRP A 112 20.63 -0.27 6.07
N PHE A 113 20.09 -1.20 5.27
CA PHE A 113 18.65 -1.28 5.00
C PHE A 113 17.84 -1.60 6.26
N LEU A 114 18.36 -2.45 7.15
CA LEU A 114 17.68 -2.92 8.35
C LEU A 114 17.81 -1.97 9.56
N CYS A 115 18.78 -1.04 9.54
CA CYS A 115 19.07 -0.16 10.67
C CYS A 115 19.25 1.27 10.17
N PHE A 116 18.14 1.94 9.86
CA PHE A 116 18.16 3.37 9.56
C PHE A 116 18.58 4.15 10.81
N PRO A 117 19.57 5.06 10.72
CA PRO A 117 19.90 5.91 11.85
C PRO A 117 18.70 6.76 12.26
N VAL A 118 18.49 6.87 13.57
CA VAL A 118 17.37 7.62 14.17
C VAL A 118 17.48 9.08 13.73
N GLY A 119 16.47 9.62 13.05
CA GLY A 119 16.47 10.99 12.49
C GLY A 119 16.81 11.09 11.00
N THR A 120 16.86 9.98 10.27
CA THR A 120 16.88 10.01 8.80
C THR A 120 15.61 10.67 8.25
N ARG A 121 15.78 11.61 7.31
CA ARG A 121 14.63 12.20 6.61
C ARG A 121 14.04 11.12 5.70
N ALA A 122 12.73 10.87 5.80
CA ALA A 122 11.95 9.98 4.93
C ALA A 122 11.91 10.48 3.47
N SER A 123 13.05 10.42 2.79
CA SER A 123 13.30 11.01 1.49
C SER A 123 14.08 10.03 0.64
N GLY A 124 13.70 9.91 -0.64
CA GLY A 124 14.41 9.09 -1.62
C GLY A 124 13.56 8.00 -2.25
N ARG A 125 14.22 7.24 -3.13
CA ARG A 125 13.60 6.29 -4.08
C ARG A 125 12.81 5.18 -3.39
N VAL A 126 13.33 4.65 -2.29
CA VAL A 126 12.69 3.57 -1.51
C VAL A 126 11.39 4.05 -0.85
N PHE A 127 11.37 5.29 -0.33
CA PHE A 127 10.18 5.89 0.28
C PHE A 127 9.08 6.17 -0.74
N PHE A 128 9.42 6.52 -1.99
CA PHE A 128 8.45 6.67 -3.07
C PHE A 128 7.70 5.36 -3.35
N TRP A 129 8.43 4.26 -3.51
CA TRP A 129 7.81 2.96 -3.78
C TRP A 129 7.00 2.42 -2.60
N SER A 130 7.43 2.77 -1.40
CA SER A 130 6.68 2.47 -0.19
C SER A 130 5.40 3.30 -0.07
N TYR A 131 5.42 4.54 -0.54
CA TYR A 131 4.23 5.37 -0.69
C TYR A 131 3.27 4.80 -1.74
N ALA A 132 3.80 4.33 -2.88
CA ALA A 132 3.00 3.62 -3.89
C ALA A 132 2.37 2.34 -3.31
N PHE A 133 3.10 1.60 -2.47
CA PHE A 133 2.57 0.47 -1.73
C PHE A 133 1.45 0.86 -0.76
N TYR A 134 1.64 1.91 0.04
CA TYR A 134 0.59 2.46 0.89
C TYR A 134 -0.66 2.83 0.08
N LEU A 135 -0.50 3.50 -1.06
CA LEU A 135 -1.62 3.87 -1.93
C LEU A 135 -2.34 2.63 -2.49
N SER A 136 -1.59 1.59 -2.85
CA SER A 136 -2.17 0.33 -3.31
C SER A 136 -3.07 -0.34 -2.26
N ARG A 137 -2.82 -0.12 -0.96
CA ARG A 137 -3.67 -0.65 0.12
C ARG A 137 -5.11 -0.13 0.06
N PHE A 138 -5.32 1.10 -0.40
CA PHE A 138 -6.68 1.59 -0.65
C PHE A 138 -7.39 0.79 -1.74
N LEU A 139 -6.66 0.39 -2.79
CA LEU A 139 -7.22 -0.46 -3.84
C LEU A 139 -7.57 -1.87 -3.33
N HIS A 140 -6.82 -2.38 -2.35
CA HIS A 140 -7.12 -3.65 -1.69
C HIS A 140 -8.41 -3.61 -0.85
N LEU A 141 -8.81 -2.44 -0.33
CA LEU A 141 -10.09 -2.29 0.40
C LEU A 141 -11.29 -2.67 -0.46
N PHE A 142 -11.27 -2.41 -1.78
CA PHE A 142 -12.34 -2.82 -2.72
C PHE A 142 -12.62 -4.33 -2.71
N ARG A 143 -11.62 -5.15 -2.39
CA ARG A 143 -11.80 -6.61 -2.29
C ARG A 143 -12.81 -7.00 -1.21
N THR A 144 -12.89 -6.25 -0.12
CA THR A 144 -13.86 -6.54 0.94
C THR A 144 -15.27 -6.22 0.48
N PHE A 145 -15.46 -5.08 -0.20
CA PHE A 145 -16.73 -4.72 -0.81
C PHE A 145 -17.20 -5.76 -1.84
N PHE A 146 -16.32 -6.20 -2.75
CA PHE A 146 -16.68 -7.28 -3.69
C PHE A 146 -17.01 -8.60 -3.00
N SER A 147 -16.28 -8.94 -1.93
CA SER A 147 -16.55 -10.14 -1.13
C SER A 147 -17.93 -10.06 -0.45
N VAL A 148 -18.26 -8.90 0.15
CA VAL A 148 -19.54 -8.64 0.82
C VAL A 148 -20.70 -8.72 -0.18
N ILE A 149 -20.57 -8.12 -1.37
CA ILE A 149 -21.61 -8.16 -2.40
C ILE A 149 -21.79 -9.59 -2.96
N ARG A 150 -20.68 -10.30 -3.24
CA ARG A 150 -20.73 -11.64 -3.86
C ARG A 150 -21.15 -12.72 -2.88
N ARG A 151 -20.49 -12.79 -1.72
CA ARG A 151 -20.62 -13.88 -0.74
C ARG A 151 -21.59 -13.54 0.39
N ARG A 152 -22.05 -12.28 0.49
CA ARG A 152 -23.01 -11.82 1.51
C ARG A 152 -22.54 -12.02 2.95
N LYS A 153 -21.22 -12.17 3.15
CA LYS A 153 -20.62 -12.37 4.46
C LYS A 153 -19.56 -11.32 4.67
N LEU A 154 -19.71 -10.57 5.76
CA LEU A 154 -18.69 -9.66 6.25
C LEU A 154 -17.76 -10.47 7.16
N SER A 155 -16.54 -10.74 6.70
CA SER A 155 -15.54 -11.38 7.54
C SER A 155 -14.87 -10.32 8.42
N PHE A 156 -15.07 -10.43 9.73
CA PHE A 156 -14.42 -9.56 10.72
C PHE A 156 -12.89 -9.61 10.60
N PHE A 157 -12.33 -10.81 10.44
CA PHE A 157 -10.90 -10.99 10.21
C PHE A 157 -10.42 -10.26 8.95
N GLN A 158 -11.21 -10.29 7.87
CA GLN A 158 -10.86 -9.58 6.64
C GLN A 158 -10.87 -8.06 6.85
N LEU A 159 -11.85 -7.52 7.59
CA LEU A 159 -11.92 -6.09 7.92
C LEU A 159 -10.71 -5.63 8.73
N ILE A 160 -10.42 -6.32 9.85
CA ILE A 160 -9.31 -5.97 10.72
C ILE A 160 -7.99 -6.10 9.96
N ASN A 161 -7.77 -7.19 9.24
CA ASN A 161 -6.51 -7.41 8.53
C ASN A 161 -6.26 -6.34 7.47
N GLN A 162 -7.28 -5.94 6.70
CA GLN A 162 -7.11 -4.88 5.70
C GLN A 162 -6.88 -3.51 6.35
N SER A 163 -7.55 -3.22 7.46
CA SER A 163 -7.36 -1.99 8.23
C SER A 163 -5.97 -1.93 8.87
N SER A 164 -5.53 -3.01 9.53
CA SER A 164 -4.22 -3.09 10.17
C SER A 164 -3.10 -2.96 9.15
N LEU A 165 -3.21 -3.60 7.98
CA LEU A 165 -2.23 -3.47 6.91
C LEU A 165 -2.12 -2.03 6.38
N LEU A 166 -3.24 -1.30 6.28
CA LEU A 166 -3.23 0.11 5.89
C LEU A 166 -2.53 0.97 6.96
N CYS A 167 -2.87 0.78 8.23
CA CYS A 167 -2.25 1.50 9.34
C CYS A 167 -0.75 1.21 9.47
N ILE A 168 -0.35 -0.06 9.38
CA ILE A 168 1.06 -0.47 9.43
C ILE A 168 1.84 0.16 8.28
N SER A 169 1.28 0.16 7.06
CA SER A 169 1.92 0.79 5.90
C SER A 169 2.11 2.30 6.08
N PHE A 170 1.17 2.99 6.73
CA PHE A 170 1.31 4.40 7.11
C PHE A 170 2.40 4.60 8.17
N LEU A 171 2.40 3.79 9.22
CA LEU A 171 3.42 3.86 10.29
C LEU A 171 4.83 3.60 9.75
N TRP A 172 4.97 2.72 8.77
CA TRP A 172 6.25 2.48 8.09
C TRP A 172 6.79 3.74 7.40
N LEU A 173 5.92 4.52 6.75
CA LEU A 173 6.30 5.78 6.12
C LEU A 173 6.59 6.88 7.15
N GLU A 174 5.76 6.99 8.19
CA GLU A 174 5.89 8.04 9.20
C GLU A 174 7.15 7.87 10.05
N TYR A 175 7.45 6.65 10.49
CA TYR A 175 8.59 6.35 11.36
C TYR A 175 9.80 5.79 10.62
N SER A 176 9.75 5.73 9.27
CA SER A 176 10.83 5.20 8.43
C SER A 176 11.33 3.83 8.90
N GLN A 177 10.40 2.91 9.16
CA GLN A 177 10.77 1.59 9.67
C GLN A 177 11.49 0.76 8.61
N SER A 178 12.54 0.06 9.02
CA SER A 178 13.43 -0.69 8.14
C SER A 178 12.85 -1.97 7.55
N PHE A 179 11.74 -2.48 8.11
CA PHE A 179 11.00 -3.65 7.58
C PHE A 179 10.18 -3.36 6.31
N GLN A 180 10.34 -2.17 5.74
CA GLN A 180 9.63 -1.71 4.56
C GLN A 180 10.19 -2.30 3.24
N VAL A 181 11.39 -2.89 3.28
CA VAL A 181 12.12 -3.49 2.14
C VAL A 181 12.14 -5.01 2.22
#